data_AF-A0A9D2P4U6-F1
#
_entry.id   AF-A0A9D2P4U6-F1
#
_cell.length_a   1.000
_cell.length_b   1.000
_cell.length_c   1.000
_cell.angle_alpha   90.00
_cell.angle_beta   90.00
_cell.angle_gamma   90.00
#
_symmetry.space_group_name_H-M   'P 1'
#
loop_
_entity.id
_entity.type
_entity.pdbx_description
1 polymer ?
#
loop_
_entity_poly.entity_id
_entity_poly.type
_entity_poly.pdbx_seq_one_letter_code
_entity_poly.pdbx_strand_id
1 'polypeptide(L)'
;MTTKNKRRLSRKRRRRRALLLRTAAVLLLFVVLAAAGISAYLYTHPVKLRDTVIKHELMTPFDPWDNVKDLYFAHKKDVHIQSDADVEKLGDYPVTYTCRGHKYKATVKVEDTTPPQLEVKPYTTDLVEKITPEMFVKEVSDCTETTVHFKDQKAWDKEGTYDVQIAAVDTSGNETVKTAELTRKKDVTPPVVQGADNVEVLQGRTVDFSDGITVTDDMDPDPKLSVNSDQVDFATPGTYEVKYTTKDRSGNEETTIRKVTVKKDRDYDRKVVYLTFDDGPSSHTDKILDILNKYNAKATFFVTGNNQKHNDVLKRIVDQGSVVALHTYTHDYAKVYASEEAYFDDLQKISDMVKKATGVESKLIRFPGGSSNTVSAQYCPGLMTKLTKDVQEKGYQYFDWNCDSTDASGNNIPAETLVKNATSSTAQHINILMHDTDAKGTTVDALPDIIKHYRSQGYAFEALTIDSYPAHHAVNN
;
A
#
# COMPACT_ATOMS: atom_id res chain seq x y z
N MET A 1 110.09 -4.66 -62.38
CA MET A 1 108.79 -4.03 -62.74
C MET A 1 109.00 -2.53 -62.99
N THR A 2 108.91 -2.08 -64.24
CA THR A 2 109.18 -0.70 -64.67
C THR A 2 108.17 0.31 -64.08
N THR A 3 108.66 1.51 -63.74
CA THR A 3 107.96 2.67 -63.15
C THR A 3 106.65 3.07 -63.89
N LYS A 4 106.52 2.71 -65.17
CA LYS A 4 105.31 2.88 -66.00
C LYS A 4 104.14 2.01 -65.54
N ASN A 5 104.40 0.78 -65.07
CA ASN A 5 103.36 -0.16 -64.61
C ASN A 5 102.78 0.19 -63.24
N LYS A 6 103.60 0.73 -62.31
CA LYS A 6 103.12 1.25 -61.01
C LYS A 6 102.18 2.45 -61.19
N ARG A 7 102.46 3.37 -62.13
CA ARG A 7 101.56 4.48 -62.49
C ARG A 7 100.24 4.02 -63.13
N ARG A 8 100.28 2.96 -63.96
CA ARG A 8 99.09 2.37 -64.61
C ARG A 8 98.17 1.64 -63.62
N LEU A 9 98.75 0.85 -62.71
CA LEU A 9 98.03 0.19 -61.61
C LEU A 9 97.44 1.19 -60.60
N SER A 10 98.17 2.26 -60.28
CA SER A 10 97.69 3.39 -59.46
C SER A 10 96.49 4.10 -60.11
N ARG A 11 96.56 4.39 -61.43
CA ARG A 11 95.42 4.94 -62.19
C ARG A 11 94.22 3.99 -62.25
N LYS A 12 94.43 2.68 -62.39
CA LYS A 12 93.36 1.66 -62.42
C LYS A 12 92.68 1.49 -61.04
N ARG A 13 93.45 1.52 -59.95
CA ARG A 13 92.93 1.58 -58.56
C ARG A 13 92.17 2.88 -58.31
N ARG A 14 92.67 4.05 -58.73
CA ARG A 14 91.95 5.33 -58.65
C ARG A 14 90.63 5.31 -59.44
N ARG A 15 90.61 4.73 -60.65
CA ARG A 15 89.39 4.57 -61.46
C ARG A 15 88.37 3.62 -60.85
N ARG A 16 88.79 2.46 -60.30
CA ARG A 16 87.90 1.54 -59.56
C ARG A 16 87.35 2.18 -58.28
N ARG A 17 88.20 2.89 -57.51
CA ARG A 17 87.77 3.63 -56.32
C ARG A 17 86.79 4.75 -56.67
N ALA A 18 87.02 5.48 -57.77
CA ALA A 18 86.10 6.49 -58.27
C ALA A 18 84.77 5.90 -58.79
N LEU A 19 84.79 4.73 -59.43
CA LEU A 19 83.57 4.02 -59.85
C LEU A 19 82.76 3.53 -58.65
N LEU A 20 83.40 2.91 -57.66
CA LEU A 20 82.78 2.48 -56.40
C LEU A 20 82.19 3.65 -55.61
N LEU A 21 82.90 4.79 -55.55
CA LEU A 21 82.38 6.02 -54.94
C LEU A 21 81.19 6.59 -55.69
N ARG A 22 81.15 6.49 -57.04
CA ARG A 22 80.00 6.91 -57.85
C ARG A 22 78.78 5.99 -57.66
N THR A 23 78.97 4.68 -57.65
CA THR A 23 77.86 3.73 -57.40
C THR A 23 77.32 3.85 -55.98
N ALA A 24 78.20 4.04 -54.99
CA ALA A 24 77.80 4.32 -53.61
C ALA A 24 77.05 5.66 -53.51
N ALA A 25 77.48 6.71 -54.21
CA ALA A 25 76.78 7.99 -54.25
C ALA A 25 75.38 7.90 -54.90
N VAL A 26 75.21 7.08 -55.95
CA VAL A 26 73.91 6.84 -56.59
C VAL A 26 72.98 6.03 -55.67
N LEU A 27 73.47 4.98 -55.02
CA LEU A 27 72.68 4.22 -54.04
C LEU A 27 72.29 5.09 -52.84
N LEU A 28 73.22 5.91 -52.34
CA LEU A 28 72.96 6.89 -51.29
C LEU A 28 71.88 7.89 -51.74
N LEU A 29 71.93 8.36 -52.99
CA LEU A 29 70.93 9.26 -53.56
C LEU A 29 69.54 8.61 -53.59
N PHE A 30 69.41 7.33 -53.98
CA PHE A 30 68.13 6.61 -53.94
C PHE A 30 67.59 6.46 -52.52
N VAL A 31 68.46 6.18 -51.55
CA VAL A 31 68.07 6.10 -50.13
C VAL A 31 67.61 7.47 -49.63
N VAL A 32 68.30 8.55 -49.98
CA VAL A 32 67.92 9.92 -49.62
C VAL A 32 66.59 10.32 -50.26
N LEU A 33 66.37 9.99 -51.55
CA LEU A 33 65.12 10.28 -52.24
C LEU A 33 63.94 9.46 -51.67
N ALA A 34 64.17 8.18 -51.35
CA ALA A 34 63.16 7.34 -50.70
C ALA A 34 62.83 7.86 -49.28
N ALA A 35 63.85 8.24 -48.51
CA ALA A 35 63.66 8.84 -47.18
C ALA A 35 62.95 10.20 -47.26
N ALA A 36 63.27 11.04 -48.26
CA ALA A 36 62.58 12.29 -48.52
C ALA A 36 61.13 12.07 -48.94
N GLY A 37 60.85 11.07 -49.78
CA GLY A 37 59.51 10.67 -50.18
C GLY A 37 58.67 10.16 -49.02
N ILE A 38 59.24 9.29 -48.17
CA ILE A 38 58.59 8.82 -46.93
C ILE A 38 58.35 9.99 -45.98
N SER A 39 59.34 10.87 -45.79
CA SER A 39 59.19 12.06 -44.93
C SER A 39 58.10 12.99 -45.44
N ALA A 40 58.01 13.22 -46.76
CA ALA A 40 56.95 14.01 -47.38
C ALA A 40 55.56 13.36 -47.24
N TYR A 41 55.48 12.03 -47.40
CA TYR A 41 54.24 11.27 -47.19
C TYR A 41 53.78 11.37 -45.73
N LEU A 42 54.66 11.12 -44.77
CA LEU A 42 54.38 11.20 -43.35
C LEU A 42 54.05 12.64 -42.90
N TYR A 43 54.66 13.65 -43.54
CA TYR A 43 54.34 15.06 -43.29
C TYR A 43 52.95 15.46 -43.81
N THR A 44 52.51 14.90 -44.94
CA THR A 44 51.18 15.12 -45.55
C THR A 44 50.09 14.19 -44.99
N HIS A 45 50.49 13.13 -44.29
CA HIS A 45 49.60 12.21 -43.58
C HIS A 45 49.94 12.15 -42.08
N PRO A 46 49.80 13.27 -41.35
CA PRO A 46 50.29 13.39 -39.98
C PRO A 46 49.58 12.50 -38.95
N VAL A 47 48.38 11.98 -39.26
CA VAL A 47 47.60 11.12 -38.35
C VAL A 47 47.37 9.75 -38.98
N LYS A 48 47.64 8.70 -38.21
CA LYS A 48 47.29 7.32 -38.57
C LYS A 48 46.34 6.75 -37.53
N LEU A 49 45.15 6.38 -37.98
CA LEU A 49 44.14 5.75 -37.14
C LEU A 49 44.41 4.24 -37.00
N ARG A 50 43.94 3.64 -35.90
CA ARG A 50 43.91 2.18 -35.74
C ARG A 50 42.87 1.59 -36.71
N ASP A 51 41.66 2.11 -36.66
CA ASP A 51 40.52 1.64 -37.47
C ASP A 51 39.64 2.79 -37.97
N THR A 52 38.88 2.52 -39.04
CA THR A 52 37.86 3.44 -39.57
C THR A 52 36.48 3.20 -38.94
N VAL A 53 36.28 2.06 -38.27
CA VAL A 53 35.10 1.75 -37.46
C VAL A 53 35.58 1.33 -36.08
N ILE A 54 35.27 2.12 -35.08
CA ILE A 54 35.63 1.91 -33.69
C ILE A 54 34.44 1.25 -33.02
N LYS A 55 34.53 -0.03 -32.70
CA LYS A 55 33.50 -0.71 -31.90
C LYS A 55 33.67 -0.27 -30.45
N HIS A 56 32.60 0.20 -29.83
CA HIS A 56 32.60 0.73 -28.47
C HIS A 56 31.45 0.12 -27.68
N GLU A 57 31.71 -0.24 -26.42
CA GLU A 57 30.71 -0.85 -25.55
C GLU A 57 29.82 0.22 -24.91
N LEU A 58 28.51 -0.01 -24.95
CA LEU A 58 27.50 0.85 -24.33
C LEU A 58 27.82 1.11 -22.84
N MET A 59 27.54 2.33 -22.37
CA MET A 59 27.78 2.80 -20.99
C MET A 59 29.23 2.77 -20.49
N THR A 60 30.21 2.50 -21.37
CA THR A 60 31.65 2.55 -20.99
C THR A 60 32.31 3.85 -21.41
N PRO A 61 33.32 4.36 -20.67
CA PRO A 61 34.03 5.59 -21.05
C PRO A 61 34.73 5.46 -22.40
N PHE A 62 34.54 6.45 -23.29
CA PHE A 62 35.16 6.52 -24.61
C PHE A 62 36.18 7.66 -24.70
N ASP A 63 37.42 7.36 -25.10
CA ASP A 63 38.41 8.36 -25.51
C ASP A 63 38.73 8.22 -27.01
N PRO A 64 38.37 9.19 -27.86
CA PRO A 64 38.73 9.19 -29.28
C PRO A 64 40.25 9.08 -29.53
N TRP A 65 41.09 9.50 -28.59
CA TRP A 65 42.55 9.34 -28.70
C TRP A 65 42.98 7.88 -28.75
N ASP A 66 42.18 6.95 -28.22
CA ASP A 66 42.46 5.52 -28.27
C ASP A 66 42.36 4.96 -29.69
N ASN A 67 41.84 5.70 -30.66
CA ASN A 67 41.92 5.31 -32.07
C ASN A 67 43.13 5.92 -32.81
N VAL A 68 43.90 6.84 -32.20
CA VAL A 68 45.11 7.39 -32.83
C VAL A 68 46.29 6.44 -32.60
N LYS A 69 46.74 5.77 -33.68
CA LYS A 69 47.84 4.81 -33.65
C LYS A 69 49.21 5.49 -33.62
N ASP A 70 49.45 6.38 -34.58
CA ASP A 70 50.72 7.08 -34.75
C ASP A 70 50.46 8.55 -35.15
N LEU A 71 51.33 9.45 -34.67
CA LEU A 71 51.43 10.83 -35.15
C LEU A 71 52.79 11.05 -35.80
N TYR A 72 52.78 11.59 -37.02
CA TYR A 72 53.99 11.83 -37.78
C TYR A 72 54.25 13.32 -37.93
N PHE A 73 55.42 13.76 -37.43
CA PHE A 73 55.82 15.17 -37.43
C PHE A 73 54.79 16.10 -36.77
N ALA A 74 53.89 15.60 -35.91
CA ALA A 74 52.83 16.33 -35.23
C ALA A 74 52.73 15.89 -33.76
N HIS A 75 52.23 16.77 -32.90
CA HIS A 75 51.98 16.48 -31.49
C HIS A 75 50.47 16.44 -31.19
N LYS A 76 50.08 15.91 -30.01
CA LYS A 76 48.66 15.83 -29.63
C LYS A 76 47.92 17.18 -29.76
N LYS A 77 48.58 18.28 -29.38
CA LYS A 77 48.03 19.65 -29.49
C LYS A 77 47.74 20.12 -30.92
N ASP A 78 48.33 19.47 -31.93
CA ASP A 78 48.17 19.83 -33.34
C ASP A 78 46.97 19.10 -33.98
N VAL A 79 46.34 18.16 -33.25
CA VAL A 79 45.17 17.40 -33.69
C VAL A 79 43.92 17.90 -32.97
N HIS A 80 42.94 18.32 -33.73
CA HIS A 80 41.60 18.62 -33.24
C HIS A 80 40.69 17.42 -33.54
N ILE A 81 40.05 16.88 -32.51
CA ILE A 81 39.11 15.76 -32.64
C ILE A 81 37.71 16.30 -32.38
N GLN A 82 36.82 16.10 -33.35
CA GLN A 82 35.39 16.34 -33.21
C GLN A 82 34.68 14.99 -33.20
N SER A 83 33.99 14.66 -32.11
CA SER A 83 33.22 13.43 -31.96
C SER A 83 31.85 13.77 -31.40
N ASP A 84 30.82 13.26 -32.06
CA ASP A 84 29.43 13.37 -31.61
C ASP A 84 28.96 12.05 -30.98
N ALA A 85 29.90 11.20 -30.52
CA ALA A 85 29.59 9.88 -29.98
C ALA A 85 28.87 9.97 -28.64
N ASP A 86 27.69 9.36 -28.57
CA ASP A 86 26.89 9.24 -27.35
C ASP A 86 27.02 7.79 -26.84
N VAL A 87 27.88 7.58 -25.83
CA VAL A 87 28.15 6.24 -25.28
C VAL A 87 26.99 5.66 -24.48
N GLU A 88 25.96 6.47 -24.21
CA GLU A 88 24.74 6.04 -23.52
C GLU A 88 23.65 5.57 -24.49
N LYS A 89 23.89 5.66 -25.81
CA LYS A 89 22.92 5.28 -26.85
C LYS A 89 23.56 4.40 -27.91
N LEU A 90 22.83 3.36 -28.30
CA LEU A 90 23.21 2.52 -29.44
C LEU A 90 23.18 3.33 -30.73
N GLY A 91 24.22 3.18 -31.57
CA GLY A 91 24.27 3.87 -32.85
C GLY A 91 25.65 4.01 -33.48
N ASP A 92 25.65 4.56 -34.69
CA ASP A 92 26.84 4.86 -35.47
C ASP A 92 27.10 6.37 -35.43
N TYR A 93 28.17 6.79 -34.77
CA TYR A 93 28.50 8.20 -34.54
C TYR A 93 29.76 8.62 -35.30
N PRO A 94 29.73 9.73 -36.06
CA PRO A 94 30.91 10.20 -36.76
C PRO A 94 31.97 10.76 -35.80
N VAL A 95 33.24 10.47 -36.08
CA VAL A 95 34.39 11.13 -35.46
C VAL A 95 35.35 11.61 -36.54
N THR A 96 35.79 12.86 -36.43
CA THR A 96 36.72 13.49 -37.37
C THR A 96 37.97 13.97 -36.65
N TYR A 97 39.12 13.48 -37.09
CA TYR A 97 40.45 13.93 -36.65
C TYR A 97 40.97 14.92 -37.67
N THR A 98 41.31 16.13 -37.24
CA THR A 98 41.83 17.19 -38.10
C THR A 98 43.23 17.57 -37.67
N CYS A 99 44.20 17.46 -38.57
CA CYS A 99 45.58 17.88 -38.32
C CYS A 99 46.13 18.59 -39.57
N ARG A 100 46.60 19.84 -39.41
CA ARG A 100 47.15 20.66 -40.52
C ARG A 100 46.23 20.76 -41.75
N GLY A 101 44.91 20.81 -41.53
CA GLY A 101 43.90 20.88 -42.59
C GLY A 101 43.51 19.54 -43.23
N HIS A 102 44.23 18.45 -42.93
CA HIS A 102 43.85 17.10 -43.35
C HIS A 102 42.81 16.52 -42.39
N LYS A 103 41.74 15.94 -42.94
CA LYS A 103 40.64 15.32 -42.19
C LYS A 103 40.67 13.81 -42.34
N TYR A 104 40.57 13.10 -41.23
CA TYR A 104 40.44 11.65 -41.17
C TYR A 104 39.11 11.33 -40.51
N LYS A 105 38.27 10.56 -41.18
CA LYS A 105 36.94 10.17 -40.69
C LYS A 105 36.99 8.74 -40.18
N ALA A 106 36.37 8.52 -39.04
CA ALA A 106 35.99 7.20 -38.55
C ALA A 106 34.56 7.26 -37.99
N THR A 107 33.99 6.09 -37.71
CA THR A 107 32.68 5.95 -37.08
C THR A 107 32.87 5.20 -35.76
N VAL A 108 32.32 5.74 -34.67
CA VAL A 108 32.17 5.02 -33.41
C VAL A 108 30.86 4.28 -33.47
N LYS A 109 30.93 2.95 -33.51
CA LYS A 109 29.77 2.06 -33.46
C LYS A 109 29.57 1.63 -32.01
N VAL A 110 28.62 2.26 -31.33
CA VAL A 110 28.24 1.92 -29.95
C VAL A 110 27.30 0.73 -30.02
N GLU A 111 27.78 -0.42 -29.54
CA GLU A 111 27.06 -1.69 -29.48
C GLU A 111 26.99 -2.12 -28.00
N ASP A 112 25.96 -2.86 -27.66
CA ASP A 112 25.91 -3.59 -26.39
C ASP A 112 26.30 -5.04 -26.69
N THR A 113 27.43 -5.47 -26.11
CA THR A 113 27.96 -6.83 -26.27
C THR A 113 27.98 -7.60 -24.96
N THR A 114 27.45 -6.99 -23.90
CA THR A 114 27.42 -7.56 -22.56
C THR A 114 26.10 -8.29 -22.36
N PRO A 115 26.09 -9.59 -22.02
CA PRO A 115 24.86 -10.30 -21.77
C PRO A 115 24.21 -9.92 -20.43
N PRO A 116 22.87 -10.01 -20.32
CA PRO A 116 22.15 -9.71 -19.08
C PRO A 116 22.65 -10.48 -17.88
N GLN A 117 22.62 -9.85 -16.71
CA GLN A 117 22.79 -10.56 -15.44
C GLN A 117 21.46 -11.20 -15.05
N LEU A 118 21.47 -12.50 -14.81
CA LEU A 118 20.29 -13.30 -14.45
C LEU A 118 20.53 -14.08 -13.15
N GLU A 119 19.68 -13.82 -12.16
CA GLU A 119 19.55 -14.63 -10.95
C GLU A 119 18.23 -15.41 -10.96
N VAL A 120 18.31 -16.70 -10.68
CA VAL A 120 17.15 -17.59 -10.64
C VAL A 120 16.93 -18.18 -9.24
N LYS A 121 15.70 -18.59 -8.95
CA LYS A 121 15.26 -19.25 -7.72
C LYS A 121 14.52 -20.56 -8.04
N PRO A 122 14.56 -21.55 -7.14
CA PRO A 122 13.71 -22.74 -7.29
C PRO A 122 12.23 -22.37 -7.15
N TYR A 123 11.36 -23.16 -7.77
CA TYR A 123 9.91 -22.99 -7.72
C TYR A 123 9.23 -24.34 -7.44
N THR A 124 8.25 -24.35 -6.53
CA THR A 124 7.45 -25.53 -6.19
C THR A 124 5.98 -25.20 -6.39
N THR A 125 5.23 -26.09 -7.04
CA THR A 125 3.79 -25.90 -7.28
C THR A 125 3.07 -27.23 -7.52
N ASP A 126 1.74 -27.18 -7.45
CA ASP A 126 0.80 -28.24 -7.86
C ASP A 126 0.92 -28.62 -9.35
N LEU A 127 0.13 -29.59 -9.81
CA LEU A 127 0.11 -30.06 -11.21
C LEU A 127 -0.78 -29.23 -12.16
N VAL A 128 -1.56 -28.29 -11.65
CA VAL A 128 -2.54 -27.48 -12.40
C VAL A 128 -1.93 -26.17 -12.86
N GLU A 129 -1.09 -25.54 -12.04
CA GLU A 129 -0.48 -24.25 -12.36
C GLU A 129 0.35 -24.32 -13.64
N LYS A 130 0.09 -23.36 -14.53
CA LYS A 130 0.83 -23.19 -15.78
C LYS A 130 2.19 -22.55 -15.48
N ILE A 131 3.25 -23.29 -15.77
CA ILE A 131 4.62 -22.85 -15.53
C ILE A 131 5.05 -21.76 -16.54
N THR A 132 5.57 -20.65 -16.03
CA THR A 132 6.12 -19.53 -16.82
C THR A 132 7.55 -19.20 -16.36
N PRO A 133 8.42 -18.63 -17.23
CA PRO A 133 9.81 -18.41 -16.89
C PRO A 133 9.99 -17.41 -15.74
N GLU A 134 9.07 -16.44 -15.60
CA GLU A 134 9.10 -15.40 -14.57
C GLU A 134 9.01 -15.98 -13.15
N MET A 135 8.36 -17.15 -12.97
CA MET A 135 8.26 -17.83 -11.69
C MET A 135 9.64 -18.19 -11.08
N PHE A 136 10.63 -18.37 -11.95
CA PHE A 136 12.00 -18.73 -11.58
C PHE A 136 12.94 -17.54 -11.51
N VAL A 137 12.54 -16.35 -11.99
CA VAL A 137 13.41 -15.17 -11.98
C VAL A 137 13.39 -14.56 -10.58
N LYS A 138 14.58 -14.42 -10.00
CA LYS A 138 14.79 -13.64 -8.78
C LYS A 138 15.11 -12.19 -9.15
N GLU A 139 16.02 -12.01 -10.10
CA GLU A 139 16.45 -10.71 -10.58
C GLU A 139 17.00 -10.84 -12.01
N VAL A 140 16.73 -9.83 -12.84
CA VAL A 140 17.34 -9.67 -14.16
C VAL A 140 17.72 -8.21 -14.34
N SER A 141 18.95 -7.94 -14.80
CA SER A 141 19.43 -6.58 -15.04
C SER A 141 20.37 -6.53 -16.23
N ASP A 142 20.27 -5.44 -16.99
CA ASP A 142 21.11 -5.15 -18.15
C ASP A 142 21.09 -3.65 -18.47
N CYS A 143 22.00 -3.19 -19.34
CA CYS A 143 22.01 -1.81 -19.82
C CYS A 143 20.89 -1.54 -20.84
N THR A 144 20.38 -2.58 -21.50
CA THR A 144 19.24 -2.51 -22.42
C THR A 144 18.06 -3.36 -21.93
N GLU A 145 16.90 -3.23 -22.58
CA GLU A 145 15.70 -3.97 -22.15
C GLU A 145 15.89 -5.49 -22.30
N THR A 146 15.43 -6.25 -21.31
CA THR A 146 15.58 -7.71 -21.27
C THR A 146 14.24 -8.43 -21.39
N THR A 147 14.25 -9.57 -22.07
CA THR A 147 13.12 -10.53 -22.10
C THR A 147 13.56 -11.88 -21.54
N VAL A 148 12.64 -12.60 -20.91
CA VAL A 148 12.91 -13.94 -20.35
C VAL A 148 12.06 -15.00 -21.03
N HIS A 149 12.65 -16.17 -21.31
CA HIS A 149 11.95 -17.30 -21.92
C HIS A 149 12.57 -18.63 -21.50
N PHE A 150 11.87 -19.74 -21.74
CA PHE A 150 12.44 -21.07 -21.57
C PHE A 150 13.37 -21.39 -22.74
N LYS A 151 14.61 -21.80 -22.45
CA LYS A 151 15.55 -22.23 -23.49
C LYS A 151 15.07 -23.50 -24.18
N ASP A 152 14.67 -24.48 -23.36
CA ASP A 152 14.12 -25.76 -23.80
C ASP A 152 12.77 -25.99 -23.10
N GLN A 153 11.66 -25.75 -23.80
CA GLN A 153 10.33 -26.01 -23.25
C GLN A 153 10.05 -27.52 -23.24
N LYS A 154 9.81 -28.07 -22.04
CA LYS A 154 9.44 -29.47 -21.82
C LYS A 154 8.04 -29.56 -21.22
N ALA A 155 7.44 -30.75 -21.28
CA ALA A 155 6.25 -31.06 -20.51
C ALA A 155 6.63 -31.31 -19.04
N TRP A 156 6.04 -30.56 -18.12
CA TRP A 156 6.20 -30.69 -16.66
C TRP A 156 4.87 -31.05 -15.99
N ASP A 157 4.13 -31.95 -16.63
CA ASP A 157 2.77 -32.36 -16.28
C ASP A 157 2.70 -33.48 -15.24
N LYS A 158 3.85 -34.01 -14.81
CA LYS A 158 3.97 -35.09 -13.83
C LYS A 158 4.71 -34.66 -12.58
N GLU A 159 4.45 -35.35 -11.48
CA GLU A 159 5.20 -35.18 -10.24
C GLU A 159 6.70 -35.47 -10.44
N GLY A 160 7.53 -34.69 -9.76
CA GLY A 160 8.98 -34.83 -9.81
C GLY A 160 9.70 -33.49 -9.80
N THR A 161 11.02 -33.58 -9.84
CA THR A 161 11.92 -32.43 -9.87
C THR A 161 12.56 -32.32 -11.24
N TYR A 162 12.57 -31.13 -11.82
CA TYR A 162 13.03 -30.85 -13.16
C TYR A 162 14.04 -29.70 -13.16
N ASP A 163 15.08 -29.86 -13.97
CA ASP A 163 15.97 -28.76 -14.33
C ASP A 163 15.32 -27.93 -15.46
N VAL A 164 15.04 -26.67 -15.17
CA VAL A 164 14.44 -25.71 -16.11
C VAL A 164 15.47 -24.67 -16.49
N GLN A 165 15.71 -24.51 -17.79
CA GLN A 165 16.65 -23.51 -18.30
C GLN A 165 15.91 -22.22 -18.65
N ILE A 166 16.27 -21.15 -17.96
CA ILE A 166 15.75 -19.79 -18.16
C ILE A 166 16.79 -19.00 -18.92
N ALA A 167 16.40 -18.43 -20.05
CA ALA A 167 17.22 -17.55 -20.86
C ALA A 167 16.73 -16.11 -20.72
N ALA A 168 17.66 -15.20 -20.39
CA ALA A 168 17.46 -13.77 -20.48
C ALA A 168 18.18 -13.24 -21.72
N VAL A 169 17.48 -12.49 -22.56
CA VAL A 169 18.00 -11.92 -23.81
C VAL A 169 17.74 -10.43 -23.83
N ASP A 170 18.77 -9.65 -24.10
CA ASP A 170 18.68 -8.20 -24.27
C ASP A 170 18.22 -7.80 -25.68
N THR A 171 18.04 -6.49 -25.91
CA THR A 171 17.64 -5.97 -27.23
C THR A 171 18.69 -6.14 -28.32
N SER A 172 19.97 -6.32 -27.95
CA SER A 172 21.10 -6.51 -28.85
C SER A 172 21.34 -7.98 -29.22
N GLY A 173 20.62 -8.89 -28.56
CA GLY A 173 20.67 -10.33 -28.78
C GLY A 173 21.70 -11.07 -27.94
N ASN A 174 22.31 -10.43 -26.92
CA ASN A 174 23.18 -11.16 -26.00
C ASN A 174 22.32 -11.97 -25.01
N GLU A 175 22.79 -13.16 -24.66
CA GLU A 175 22.00 -14.15 -23.90
C GLU A 175 22.75 -14.66 -22.68
N THR A 176 22.06 -14.72 -21.55
CA THR A 176 22.47 -15.48 -20.36
C THR A 176 21.46 -16.58 -20.08
N VAL A 177 21.95 -17.81 -19.89
CA VAL A 177 21.13 -18.97 -19.52
C VAL A 177 21.50 -19.44 -18.11
N LYS A 178 20.49 -19.65 -17.27
CA LYS A 178 20.62 -20.24 -15.93
C LYS A 178 19.67 -21.42 -15.76
N THR A 179 20.08 -22.39 -14.96
CA THR A 179 19.24 -23.53 -14.58
C THR A 179 18.61 -23.27 -13.21
N ALA A 180 17.30 -23.46 -13.13
CA ALA A 180 16.52 -23.42 -11.89
C ALA A 180 15.83 -24.76 -11.66
N GLU A 181 15.52 -25.07 -10.40
CA GLU A 181 14.80 -26.28 -10.02
C GLU A 181 13.29 -26.02 -10.02
N LEU A 182 12.53 -26.84 -10.74
CA LEU A 182 11.08 -26.93 -10.64
C LEU A 182 10.71 -28.21 -9.92
N THR A 183 9.98 -28.10 -8.80
CA THR A 183 9.39 -29.26 -8.13
C THR A 183 7.88 -29.28 -8.32
N ARG A 184 7.38 -30.32 -8.99
CA ARG A 184 5.95 -30.57 -9.21
C ARG A 184 5.46 -31.62 -8.23
N LYS A 185 4.38 -31.31 -7.50
CA LYS A 185 3.76 -32.24 -6.53
C LYS A 185 2.28 -32.32 -6.79
N LYS A 186 1.67 -33.46 -6.50
CA LYS A 186 0.23 -33.53 -6.38
C LYS A 186 -0.17 -32.85 -5.07
N ASP A 187 -0.95 -31.80 -5.21
CA ASP A 187 -1.59 -31.14 -4.09
C ASP A 187 -2.83 -31.94 -3.66
N VAL A 188 -2.92 -32.18 -2.35
CA VAL A 188 -3.98 -32.95 -1.67
C VAL A 188 -4.46 -32.25 -0.40
N THR A 189 -3.91 -31.07 -0.10
CA THR A 189 -4.23 -30.32 1.11
C THR A 189 -5.33 -29.35 0.73
N PRO A 190 -6.50 -29.35 1.40
CA PRO A 190 -7.50 -28.35 1.12
C PRO A 190 -7.19 -27.02 1.83
N PRO A 191 -7.72 -25.90 1.33
CA PRO A 191 -7.56 -24.61 1.98
C PRO A 191 -8.18 -24.57 3.39
N VAL A 192 -7.64 -23.71 4.23
CA VAL A 192 -8.08 -23.52 5.63
C VAL A 192 -8.74 -22.15 5.79
N VAL A 193 -9.91 -22.13 6.43
CA VAL A 193 -10.63 -20.90 6.82
C VAL A 193 -10.19 -20.47 8.22
N GLN A 194 -9.87 -19.19 8.40
CA GLN A 194 -9.63 -18.55 9.69
C GLN A 194 -10.66 -17.45 9.94
N GLY A 195 -10.99 -17.19 11.22
CA GLY A 195 -11.97 -16.18 11.63
C GLY A 195 -13.44 -16.65 11.64
N ALA A 196 -13.71 -17.92 11.36
CA ALA A 196 -15.06 -18.48 11.32
C ALA A 196 -15.60 -18.92 12.69
N ASP A 197 -15.27 -18.20 13.76
CA ASP A 197 -15.69 -18.51 15.12
C ASP A 197 -17.21 -18.36 15.31
N ASN A 198 -17.78 -19.16 16.21
CA ASN A 198 -19.20 -19.10 16.54
C ASN A 198 -19.58 -17.70 17.03
N VAL A 199 -20.77 -17.24 16.66
CA VAL A 199 -21.28 -15.92 17.06
C VAL A 199 -22.65 -15.99 17.67
N GLU A 200 -22.91 -15.06 18.57
CA GLU A 200 -24.22 -14.82 19.14
C GLU A 200 -24.71 -13.45 18.68
N VAL A 201 -25.98 -13.39 18.28
CA VAL A 201 -26.61 -12.17 17.77
C VAL A 201 -28.02 -12.07 18.35
N LEU A 202 -28.50 -10.87 18.63
CA LEU A 202 -29.87 -10.68 19.10
C LEU A 202 -30.85 -10.73 17.93
N GLN A 203 -32.06 -11.24 18.21
CA GLN A 203 -33.17 -11.36 17.27
C GLN A 203 -33.38 -10.04 16.50
N GLY A 204 -33.46 -10.14 15.17
CA GLY A 204 -33.61 -9.03 14.24
C GLY A 204 -32.30 -8.38 13.79
N ARG A 205 -31.16 -8.69 14.41
CA ARG A 205 -29.86 -8.13 14.03
C ARG A 205 -29.13 -9.07 13.09
N THR A 206 -28.40 -8.51 12.14
CA THR A 206 -27.66 -9.25 11.12
C THR A 206 -26.17 -9.37 11.46
N VAL A 207 -25.50 -10.32 10.83
CA VAL A 207 -24.04 -10.52 10.90
C VAL A 207 -23.51 -10.48 9.47
N ASP A 208 -22.39 -9.79 9.25
CA ASP A 208 -21.62 -9.93 8.01
C ASP A 208 -20.78 -11.20 8.10
N PHE A 209 -21.09 -12.19 7.27
CA PHE A 209 -20.40 -13.47 7.27
C PHE A 209 -19.04 -13.45 6.57
N SER A 210 -18.68 -12.36 5.91
CA SER A 210 -17.38 -12.16 5.27
C SER A 210 -16.40 -11.37 6.15
N ASP A 211 -16.88 -10.64 7.16
CA ASP A 211 -16.01 -9.86 8.04
C ASP A 211 -15.08 -10.76 8.85
N GLY A 212 -13.79 -10.42 8.86
CA GLY A 212 -12.74 -11.16 9.56
C GLY A 212 -12.36 -12.53 8.98
N ILE A 213 -12.98 -12.97 7.88
CA ILE A 213 -12.70 -14.27 7.27
C ILE A 213 -11.46 -14.18 6.38
N THR A 214 -10.52 -15.10 6.57
CA THR A 214 -9.38 -15.29 5.67
C THR A 214 -9.25 -16.75 5.27
N VAL A 215 -8.74 -17.00 4.07
CA VAL A 215 -8.52 -18.34 3.53
C VAL A 215 -7.06 -18.45 3.10
N THR A 216 -6.41 -19.53 3.51
CA THR A 216 -4.99 -19.79 3.22
C THR A 216 -4.82 -21.22 2.74
N ASP A 217 -3.87 -21.43 1.84
CA ASP A 217 -3.50 -22.73 1.30
C ASP A 217 -1.97 -22.83 1.15
N ASP A 218 -1.41 -24.05 1.05
CA ASP A 218 0.03 -24.24 0.93
C ASP A 218 0.57 -24.12 -0.51
N MET A 219 -0.27 -24.34 -1.54
CA MET A 219 0.14 -24.31 -2.95
C MET A 219 -0.71 -23.37 -3.83
N ASP A 220 -1.88 -22.93 -3.37
CA ASP A 220 -2.72 -21.95 -4.04
C ASP A 220 -2.69 -20.58 -3.33
N PRO A 221 -2.13 -19.52 -3.95
CA PRO A 221 -2.13 -18.19 -3.35
C PRO A 221 -3.50 -17.50 -3.37
N ASP A 222 -4.48 -18.00 -4.14
CA ASP A 222 -5.81 -17.39 -4.28
C ASP A 222 -6.94 -18.45 -4.25
N PRO A 223 -7.10 -19.19 -3.13
CA PRO A 223 -8.14 -20.19 -2.99
C PRO A 223 -9.53 -19.55 -2.98
N LYS A 224 -10.51 -20.23 -3.59
CA LYS A 224 -11.88 -19.72 -3.69
C LYS A 224 -12.67 -19.98 -2.42
N LEU A 225 -13.45 -18.99 -1.98
CA LEU A 225 -14.39 -19.11 -0.87
C LEU A 225 -15.83 -18.96 -1.34
N SER A 226 -16.71 -19.83 -0.86
CA SER A 226 -18.17 -19.75 -0.99
C SER A 226 -18.82 -19.82 0.38
N VAL A 227 -19.75 -18.90 0.66
CA VAL A 227 -20.46 -18.82 1.95
C VAL A 227 -21.94 -19.09 1.73
N ASN A 228 -22.49 -20.08 2.42
CA ASN A 228 -23.91 -20.40 2.40
C ASN A 228 -24.54 -20.07 3.77
N SER A 229 -25.34 -19.01 3.79
CA SER A 229 -26.01 -18.48 4.98
C SER A 229 -27.54 -18.38 4.85
N ASP A 230 -28.13 -18.93 3.79
CA ASP A 230 -29.55 -18.72 3.44
C ASP A 230 -30.52 -19.25 4.51
N GLN A 231 -30.09 -20.23 5.29
CA GLN A 231 -30.82 -20.83 6.40
C GLN A 231 -30.87 -19.96 7.66
N VAL A 232 -30.06 -18.90 7.76
CA VAL A 232 -30.02 -18.09 8.98
C VAL A 232 -31.22 -17.16 9.02
N ASP A 233 -32.16 -17.47 9.91
CA ASP A 233 -33.30 -16.60 10.20
C ASP A 233 -33.02 -15.75 11.44
N PHE A 234 -32.62 -14.50 11.23
CA PHE A 234 -32.38 -13.57 12.33
C PHE A 234 -33.67 -13.19 13.09
N ALA A 235 -34.86 -13.43 12.53
CA ALA A 235 -36.13 -13.12 13.20
C ALA A 235 -36.55 -14.17 14.23
N THR A 236 -35.95 -15.37 14.22
CA THR A 236 -36.35 -16.47 15.10
C THR A 236 -35.19 -16.87 16.02
N PRO A 237 -35.37 -16.88 17.36
CA PRO A 237 -34.33 -17.34 18.27
C PRO A 237 -34.01 -18.81 18.04
N GLY A 238 -32.73 -19.14 17.93
CA GLY A 238 -32.27 -20.47 17.54
C GLY A 238 -30.77 -20.52 17.30
N THR A 239 -30.25 -21.69 16.94
CA THR A 239 -28.88 -21.83 16.46
C THR A 239 -28.91 -22.32 15.02
N TYR A 240 -28.24 -21.58 14.15
CA TYR A 240 -28.14 -21.81 12.73
C TYR A 240 -26.70 -22.15 12.37
N GLU A 241 -26.48 -22.91 11.31
CA GLU A 241 -25.16 -23.27 10.83
C GLU A 241 -24.89 -22.54 9.53
N VAL A 242 -23.82 -21.75 9.44
CA VAL A 242 -23.32 -21.15 8.19
C VAL A 242 -22.18 -22.01 7.67
N LYS A 243 -22.20 -22.32 6.37
CA LYS A 243 -21.19 -23.17 5.74
C LYS A 243 -20.24 -22.34 4.91
N TYR A 244 -18.95 -22.46 5.21
CA TYR A 244 -17.85 -21.89 4.45
C TYR A 244 -17.19 -23.02 3.66
N THR A 245 -17.38 -23.04 2.35
CA THR A 245 -16.77 -24.01 1.46
C THR A 245 -15.61 -23.35 0.74
N THR A 246 -14.42 -23.92 0.90
CA THR A 246 -13.20 -23.44 0.27
C THR A 246 -12.67 -24.43 -0.75
N LYS A 247 -12.08 -23.93 -1.82
CA LYS A 247 -11.57 -24.75 -2.92
C LYS A 247 -10.33 -24.16 -3.55
N ASP A 248 -9.27 -24.94 -3.64
CA ASP A 248 -8.06 -24.57 -4.38
C ASP A 248 -8.21 -24.86 -5.89
N ARG A 249 -7.20 -24.44 -6.67
CA ARG A 249 -7.09 -24.73 -8.10
C ARG A 249 -6.85 -26.20 -8.45
N SER A 250 -6.31 -26.99 -7.52
CA SER A 250 -6.14 -28.45 -7.63
C SER A 250 -7.46 -29.22 -7.46
N GLY A 251 -8.50 -28.55 -6.95
CA GLY A 251 -9.82 -29.07 -6.70
C GLY A 251 -10.02 -29.67 -5.31
N ASN A 252 -9.07 -29.55 -4.37
CA ASN A 252 -9.32 -29.96 -3.00
C ASN A 252 -10.28 -28.97 -2.33
N GLU A 253 -11.17 -29.50 -1.50
CA GLU A 253 -12.29 -28.76 -0.95
C GLU A 253 -12.46 -29.09 0.53
N GLU A 254 -12.69 -28.07 1.36
CA GLU A 254 -12.97 -28.21 2.78
C GLU A 254 -14.18 -27.37 3.16
N THR A 255 -14.98 -27.84 4.13
CA THR A 255 -16.15 -27.12 4.63
C THR A 255 -16.04 -26.87 6.12
N THR A 256 -15.96 -25.59 6.49
CA THR A 256 -16.01 -25.14 7.88
C THR A 256 -17.43 -24.70 8.24
N ILE A 257 -17.91 -25.12 9.41
CA ILE A 257 -19.24 -24.75 9.93
C ILE A 257 -19.07 -23.73 11.05
N ARG A 258 -19.71 -22.56 10.89
CA ARG A 258 -19.86 -21.55 11.93
C ARG A 258 -21.27 -21.62 12.52
N LYS A 259 -21.39 -21.70 13.84
CA LYS A 259 -22.70 -21.61 14.52
C LYS A 259 -23.05 -20.16 14.81
N VAL A 260 -24.27 -19.78 14.44
CA VAL A 260 -24.87 -18.47 14.70
C VAL A 260 -26.04 -18.68 15.65
N THR A 261 -25.89 -18.24 16.89
CA THR A 261 -26.95 -18.31 17.90
C THR A 261 -27.72 -17.00 17.93
N VAL A 262 -28.94 -17.01 17.40
CA VAL A 262 -29.89 -15.91 17.52
C VAL A 262 -30.53 -15.98 18.91
N LYS A 263 -30.18 -15.05 19.78
CA LYS A 263 -30.76 -14.89 21.12
C LYS A 263 -32.05 -14.08 21.02
N LYS A 264 -33.05 -14.46 21.81
CA LYS A 264 -34.29 -13.70 21.92
C LYS A 264 -33.99 -12.27 22.37
N ASP A 265 -34.39 -11.30 21.55
CA ASP A 265 -34.38 -9.89 21.95
C ASP A 265 -35.71 -9.59 22.64
N ARG A 266 -35.65 -9.03 23.85
CA ARG A 266 -36.85 -8.65 24.62
C ARG A 266 -37.68 -7.58 23.89
N ASP A 267 -37.02 -6.78 23.05
CA ASP A 267 -37.60 -5.63 22.40
C ASP A 267 -38.05 -5.91 20.96
N TYR A 268 -37.81 -7.11 20.43
CA TYR A 268 -38.05 -7.45 19.02
C TYR A 268 -39.43 -7.06 18.48
N ASP A 269 -40.50 -7.37 19.22
CA ASP A 269 -41.89 -7.05 18.83
C ASP A 269 -42.46 -5.83 19.57
N ARG A 270 -41.60 -5.01 20.20
CA ARG A 270 -42.00 -3.88 21.05
C ARG A 270 -41.66 -2.56 20.39
N LYS A 271 -42.58 -1.61 20.50
CA LYS A 271 -42.32 -0.20 20.22
C LYS A 271 -41.65 0.46 21.41
N VAL A 272 -40.39 0.85 21.29
CA VAL A 272 -39.60 1.43 22.38
C VAL A 272 -38.93 2.72 21.94
N VAL A 273 -39.10 3.78 22.75
CA VAL A 273 -38.33 5.02 22.64
C VAL A 273 -37.29 5.05 23.75
N TYR A 274 -36.03 5.24 23.35
CA TYR A 274 -34.91 5.55 24.21
C TYR A 274 -34.66 7.06 24.13
N LEU A 275 -35.05 7.77 25.19
CA LEU A 275 -34.68 9.17 25.36
C LEU A 275 -33.23 9.22 25.80
N THR A 276 -32.38 9.90 25.04
CA THR A 276 -30.96 10.02 25.36
C THR A 276 -30.54 11.47 25.46
N PHE A 277 -29.70 11.78 26.47
CA PHE A 277 -29.22 13.12 26.75
C PHE A 277 -27.71 13.11 26.85
N ASP A 278 -27.05 13.89 25.98
CA ASP A 278 -25.60 14.04 25.94
C ASP A 278 -25.15 15.31 26.68
N ASP A 279 -23.86 15.32 27.05
CA ASP A 279 -23.08 16.46 27.58
C ASP A 279 -23.34 16.89 29.03
N GLY A 280 -24.43 16.44 29.65
CA GLY A 280 -24.69 16.67 31.07
C GLY A 280 -23.69 16.01 32.03
N PRO A 281 -23.91 16.14 33.35
CA PRO A 281 -25.06 16.77 33.99
C PRO A 281 -25.00 18.31 33.99
N SER A 282 -26.13 18.97 34.25
CA SER A 282 -26.26 20.43 34.36
C SER A 282 -27.44 20.83 35.27
N SER A 283 -27.74 22.14 35.33
CA SER A 283 -28.93 22.64 36.01
C SER A 283 -30.27 22.17 35.39
N HIS A 284 -30.24 21.61 34.18
CA HIS A 284 -31.42 21.05 33.50
C HIS A 284 -31.66 19.58 33.82
N THR A 285 -30.64 18.82 34.24
CA THR A 285 -30.75 17.38 34.49
C THR A 285 -31.82 17.06 35.55
N ASP A 286 -31.88 17.82 36.64
CA ASP A 286 -32.92 17.65 37.67
C ASP A 286 -34.34 17.87 37.15
N LYS A 287 -34.53 18.89 36.30
CA LYS A 287 -35.84 19.21 35.70
C LYS A 287 -36.28 18.11 34.73
N ILE A 288 -35.35 17.56 33.96
CA ILE A 288 -35.60 16.42 33.07
C ILE A 288 -36.01 15.21 33.91
N LEU A 289 -35.30 14.91 35.01
CA LEU A 289 -35.66 13.82 35.92
C LEU A 289 -37.06 14.00 36.55
N ASP A 290 -37.44 15.23 36.91
CA ASP A 290 -38.80 15.54 37.38
C ASP A 290 -39.87 15.19 36.32
N ILE A 291 -39.61 15.56 35.05
CA ILE A 291 -40.51 15.25 33.93
C ILE A 291 -40.57 13.73 33.71
N LEU A 292 -39.42 13.06 33.62
CA LEU A 292 -39.36 11.61 33.43
C LEU A 292 -40.14 10.87 34.52
N ASN A 293 -39.96 11.26 35.80
CA ASN A 293 -40.71 10.69 36.91
C ASN A 293 -42.22 10.96 36.80
N LYS A 294 -42.62 12.20 36.49
CA LYS A 294 -44.03 12.58 36.28
C LYS A 294 -44.71 11.73 35.21
N TYR A 295 -43.99 11.39 34.15
CA TYR A 295 -44.53 10.55 33.08
C TYR A 295 -44.24 9.06 33.26
N ASN A 296 -43.56 8.62 34.32
CA ASN A 296 -43.07 7.25 34.47
C ASN A 296 -42.29 6.76 33.23
N ALA A 297 -41.41 7.62 32.71
CA ALA A 297 -40.48 7.32 31.64
C ALA A 297 -39.07 7.14 32.21
N LYS A 298 -38.23 6.34 31.54
CA LYS A 298 -36.79 6.22 31.82
C LYS A 298 -35.99 6.76 30.65
N ALA A 299 -34.75 7.16 30.91
CA ALA A 299 -33.86 7.72 29.90
C ALA A 299 -32.42 7.25 30.13
N THR A 300 -31.54 7.58 29.19
CA THR A 300 -30.09 7.35 29.29
C THR A 300 -29.36 8.68 29.19
N PHE A 301 -28.42 8.93 30.10
CA PHE A 301 -27.63 10.16 30.13
C PHE A 301 -26.17 9.82 29.81
N PHE A 302 -25.69 10.23 28.64
CA PHE A 302 -24.28 10.10 28.26
C PHE A 302 -23.51 11.29 28.83
N VAL A 303 -22.90 11.09 29.99
CA VAL A 303 -22.37 12.20 30.80
C VAL A 303 -20.93 12.54 30.47
N THR A 304 -20.56 13.78 30.76
CA THR A 304 -19.20 14.30 30.64
C THR A 304 -18.56 14.67 31.98
N GLY A 305 -17.24 14.78 32.00
CA GLY A 305 -16.47 15.23 33.17
C GLY A 305 -16.37 16.76 33.33
N ASN A 306 -17.05 17.53 32.47
CA ASN A 306 -16.89 18.99 32.41
C ASN A 306 -17.67 19.76 33.49
N ASN A 307 -18.72 19.18 34.07
CA ASN A 307 -19.61 19.89 34.99
C ASN A 307 -19.76 19.20 36.36
N GLN A 308 -18.62 18.83 36.95
CA GLN A 308 -18.57 17.97 38.15
C GLN A 308 -19.31 18.51 39.38
N LYS A 309 -19.60 19.83 39.43
CA LYS A 309 -20.43 20.44 40.48
C LYS A 309 -21.86 19.88 40.52
N HIS A 310 -22.34 19.25 39.45
CA HIS A 310 -23.65 18.59 39.37
C HIS A 310 -23.56 17.05 39.46
N ASN A 311 -22.40 16.48 39.81
CA ASN A 311 -22.24 15.02 39.85
C ASN A 311 -23.12 14.32 40.92
N ASP A 312 -23.65 15.07 41.89
CA ASP A 312 -24.61 14.58 42.88
C ASP A 312 -25.92 14.10 42.23
N VAL A 313 -26.32 14.71 41.11
CA VAL A 313 -27.52 14.30 40.35
C VAL A 313 -27.37 12.91 39.73
N LEU A 314 -26.15 12.43 39.49
CA LEU A 314 -25.92 11.14 38.84
C LEU A 314 -26.49 9.99 39.66
N LYS A 315 -26.41 10.08 40.99
CA LYS A 315 -27.03 9.09 41.87
C LYS A 315 -28.56 9.12 41.76
N ARG A 316 -29.16 10.30 41.62
CA ARG A 316 -30.60 10.46 41.41
C ARG A 316 -31.05 9.84 40.08
N ILE A 317 -30.27 9.97 39.01
CA ILE A 317 -30.56 9.31 37.71
C ILE A 317 -30.74 7.79 37.92
N VAL A 318 -29.77 7.16 38.60
CA VAL A 318 -29.78 5.71 38.87
C VAL A 318 -30.92 5.33 39.82
N ASP A 319 -31.12 6.06 40.91
CA ASP A 319 -32.16 5.76 41.91
C ASP A 319 -33.58 5.87 41.31
N GLN A 320 -33.77 6.68 40.25
CA GLN A 320 -35.03 6.76 39.50
C GLN A 320 -35.14 5.70 38.39
N GLY A 321 -34.17 4.80 38.23
CA GLY A 321 -34.17 3.73 37.24
C GLY A 321 -33.80 4.17 35.82
N SER A 322 -33.24 5.36 35.65
CA SER A 322 -32.58 5.78 34.41
C SER A 322 -31.11 5.34 34.43
N VAL A 323 -30.44 5.38 33.28
CA VAL A 323 -29.05 4.91 33.15
C VAL A 323 -28.09 6.08 32.98
N VAL A 324 -26.96 6.01 33.69
CA VAL A 324 -25.80 6.86 33.44
C VAL A 324 -24.83 6.10 32.53
N ALA A 325 -24.58 6.65 31.36
CA ALA A 325 -23.71 6.14 30.31
C ALA A 325 -22.52 7.09 30.09
N LEU A 326 -21.51 6.64 29.37
CA LEU A 326 -20.25 7.38 29.24
C LEU A 326 -20.21 8.12 27.90
N HIS A 327 -20.02 9.44 27.94
CA HIS A 327 -19.70 10.20 26.73
C HIS A 327 -18.18 10.34 26.60
N THR A 328 -17.59 11.21 27.42
CA THR A 328 -16.13 11.43 27.57
C THR A 328 -15.85 12.18 28.87
N TYR A 329 -14.64 12.12 29.40
CA TYR A 329 -14.26 12.95 30.54
C TYR A 329 -14.05 14.40 30.12
N THR A 330 -13.28 14.65 29.05
CA THR A 330 -12.91 16.01 28.64
C THR A 330 -13.87 16.65 27.64
N HIS A 331 -14.56 15.85 26.82
CA HIS A 331 -15.33 16.32 25.65
C HIS A 331 -14.54 17.28 24.74
N ASP A 332 -13.22 17.07 24.65
CA ASP A 332 -12.30 17.82 23.81
C ASP A 332 -11.83 16.93 22.67
N TYR A 333 -12.40 17.13 21.48
CA TYR A 333 -12.12 16.32 20.30
C TYR A 333 -10.63 16.16 20.00
N ALA A 334 -9.82 17.21 20.22
CA ALA A 334 -8.38 17.17 19.94
C ALA A 334 -7.62 16.27 20.92
N LYS A 335 -8.13 16.11 22.15
CA LYS A 335 -7.56 15.19 23.15
C LYS A 335 -8.11 13.79 22.98
N VAL A 336 -9.42 13.66 22.88
CA VAL A 336 -10.14 12.37 22.82
C VAL A 336 -9.75 11.57 21.59
N TYR A 337 -9.57 12.22 20.44
CA TYR A 337 -9.24 11.56 19.17
C TYR A 337 -7.77 11.71 18.77
N ALA A 338 -6.88 12.06 19.69
CA ALA A 338 -5.44 12.14 19.41
C ALA A 338 -4.83 10.75 19.09
N SER A 339 -5.33 9.70 19.74
CA SER A 339 -4.95 8.31 19.54
C SER A 339 -5.96 7.38 20.20
N GLU A 340 -5.86 6.07 19.94
CA GLU A 340 -6.66 5.04 20.63
C GLU A 340 -6.41 5.05 22.15
N GLU A 341 -5.14 5.18 22.56
CA GLU A 341 -4.75 5.27 23.98
C GLU A 341 -5.39 6.50 24.65
N ALA A 342 -5.35 7.66 24.00
CA ALA A 342 -5.95 8.87 24.52
C ALA A 342 -7.47 8.75 24.70
N TYR A 343 -8.14 8.06 23.76
CA TYR A 343 -9.56 7.76 23.88
C TYR A 343 -9.85 6.87 25.09
N PHE A 344 -9.13 5.76 25.26
CA PHE A 344 -9.36 4.84 26.38
C PHE A 344 -8.98 5.43 27.74
N ASP A 345 -7.94 6.27 27.82
CA ASP A 345 -7.60 7.01 29.03
C ASP A 345 -8.70 7.99 29.44
N ASP A 346 -9.30 8.69 28.48
CA ASP A 346 -10.42 9.60 28.72
C ASP A 346 -11.69 8.81 29.11
N LEU A 347 -11.97 7.69 28.43
CA LEU A 347 -13.08 6.79 28.73
C LEU A 347 -12.95 6.18 30.15
N GLN A 348 -11.75 5.79 30.57
CA GLN A 348 -11.51 5.26 31.91
C GLN A 348 -11.78 6.33 32.97
N LYS A 349 -11.34 7.58 32.76
CA LYS A 349 -11.58 8.69 33.71
C LYS A 349 -13.07 8.97 33.90
N ILE A 350 -13.87 8.97 32.83
CA ILE A 350 -15.32 9.16 32.95
C ILE A 350 -15.99 7.96 33.62
N SER A 351 -15.53 6.73 33.32
CA SER A 351 -16.01 5.52 33.99
C SER A 351 -15.76 5.56 35.50
N ASP A 352 -14.56 5.93 35.92
CA ASP A 352 -14.18 6.05 37.33
C ASP A 352 -15.00 7.13 38.05
N MET A 353 -15.24 8.27 37.38
CA MET A 353 -16.07 9.35 37.92
C MET A 353 -17.51 8.87 38.14
N VAL A 354 -18.11 8.21 37.14
CA VAL A 354 -19.48 7.68 37.23
C VAL A 354 -19.58 6.61 38.32
N LYS A 355 -18.62 5.69 38.39
CA LYS A 355 -18.57 4.64 39.42
C LYS A 355 -18.44 5.23 40.81
N LYS A 356 -17.61 6.26 40.99
CA LYS A 356 -17.47 6.98 42.26
C LYS A 356 -18.76 7.68 42.69
N ALA A 357 -19.47 8.31 41.75
CA ALA A 357 -20.70 9.06 42.06
C ALA A 357 -21.92 8.16 42.30
N THR A 358 -22.01 7.03 41.58
CA THR A 358 -23.23 6.21 41.52
C THR A 358 -23.09 4.81 42.12
N GLY A 359 -21.86 4.30 42.24
CA GLY A 359 -21.59 2.88 42.54
C GLY A 359 -21.76 1.94 41.34
N VAL A 360 -22.19 2.44 40.18
CA VAL A 360 -22.45 1.65 38.97
C VAL A 360 -21.27 1.75 38.00
N GLU A 361 -20.82 0.62 37.49
CA GLU A 361 -19.87 0.56 36.38
C GLU A 361 -20.64 0.46 35.05
N SER A 362 -20.65 1.55 34.28
CA SER A 362 -21.35 1.59 33.01
C SER A 362 -20.50 1.02 31.87
N LYS A 363 -21.14 0.24 30.99
CA LYS A 363 -20.56 -0.29 29.75
C LYS A 363 -21.22 0.30 28.50
N LEU A 364 -22.10 1.28 28.66
CA LEU A 364 -22.75 1.98 27.54
C LEU A 364 -21.98 3.25 27.25
N ILE A 365 -21.65 3.47 25.98
CA ILE A 365 -20.92 4.65 25.53
C ILE A 365 -21.62 5.32 24.35
N ARG A 366 -21.30 6.59 24.13
CA ARG A 366 -21.57 7.28 22.87
C ARG A 366 -20.35 8.09 22.52
N PHE A 367 -19.84 7.93 21.30
CA PHE A 367 -18.70 8.70 20.82
C PHE A 367 -19.10 10.18 20.64
N PRO A 368 -18.27 11.16 21.05
CA PRO A 368 -18.49 12.56 20.69
C PRO A 368 -18.67 12.76 19.19
N GLY A 369 -19.79 13.34 18.79
CA GLY A 369 -20.17 13.49 17.37
C GLY A 369 -20.64 12.20 16.67
N GLY A 370 -20.81 11.11 17.41
CA GLY A 370 -21.23 9.79 16.91
C GLY A 370 -20.09 8.99 16.27
N SER A 371 -20.33 7.69 16.02
CA SER A 371 -19.38 6.81 15.32
C SER A 371 -19.09 7.29 13.88
N SER A 372 -20.02 8.03 13.29
CA SER A 372 -19.96 8.62 11.96
C SER A 372 -19.20 9.95 11.89
N ASN A 373 -18.62 10.42 12.99
CA ASN A 373 -17.94 11.71 13.00
C ASN A 373 -16.75 11.72 12.03
N THR A 374 -16.54 12.85 11.36
CA THR A 374 -15.38 13.08 10.47
C THR A 374 -14.32 13.96 11.10
N VAL A 375 -14.62 14.60 12.24
CA VAL A 375 -13.68 15.47 12.95
C VAL A 375 -12.49 14.69 13.51
N SER A 376 -12.68 13.43 13.90
CA SER A 376 -11.59 12.54 14.34
C SER A 376 -10.52 12.36 13.26
N ALA A 377 -10.87 12.38 11.97
CA ALA A 377 -9.92 12.26 10.86
C ALA A 377 -8.91 13.42 10.81
N GLN A 378 -9.24 14.57 11.41
CA GLN A 378 -8.32 15.71 11.52
C GLN A 378 -7.19 15.45 12.51
N TYR A 379 -7.36 14.51 13.44
CA TYR A 379 -6.40 14.19 14.49
C TYR A 379 -5.73 12.83 14.25
N CYS A 380 -6.52 11.80 13.91
CA CYS A 380 -6.04 10.45 13.64
C CYS A 380 -6.91 9.77 12.57
N PRO A 381 -6.47 9.73 11.30
CA PRO A 381 -7.16 9.00 10.23
C PRO A 381 -7.30 7.50 10.52
N GLY A 382 -8.46 6.90 10.22
CA GLY A 382 -8.72 5.47 10.47
C GLY A 382 -9.09 5.14 11.92
N LEU A 383 -9.12 6.14 12.83
CA LEU A 383 -9.29 5.89 14.25
C LEU A 383 -10.68 5.33 14.59
N MET A 384 -11.75 5.80 13.95
CA MET A 384 -13.11 5.35 14.30
C MET A 384 -13.36 3.92 13.83
N THR A 385 -12.80 3.55 12.67
CA THR A 385 -12.79 2.16 12.18
C THR A 385 -12.18 1.20 13.20
N LYS A 386 -11.14 1.63 13.90
CA LYS A 386 -10.50 0.86 14.95
C LYS A 386 -11.31 0.89 16.27
N LEU A 387 -11.63 2.09 16.76
CA LEU A 387 -12.31 2.26 18.05
C LEU A 387 -13.67 1.56 18.12
N THR A 388 -14.47 1.57 17.04
CA THR A 388 -15.77 0.90 17.03
C THR A 388 -15.68 -0.60 17.26
N LYS A 389 -14.57 -1.24 16.86
CA LYS A 389 -14.28 -2.65 17.14
C LYS A 389 -13.72 -2.83 18.54
N ASP A 390 -12.68 -2.07 18.89
CA ASP A 390 -11.96 -2.22 20.15
C ASP A 390 -12.85 -2.01 21.39
N VAL A 391 -13.80 -1.08 21.33
CA VAL A 391 -14.74 -0.86 22.45
C VAL A 391 -15.64 -2.09 22.67
N GLN A 392 -16.09 -2.74 21.58
CA GLN A 392 -16.91 -3.94 21.66
C GLN A 392 -16.12 -5.13 22.16
N GLU A 393 -14.87 -5.30 21.71
CA GLU A 393 -13.96 -6.33 22.22
C GLU A 393 -13.67 -6.16 23.72
N LYS A 394 -13.62 -4.91 24.20
CA LYS A 394 -13.48 -4.59 25.64
C LYS A 394 -14.79 -4.67 26.43
N GLY A 395 -15.88 -5.13 25.80
CA GLY A 395 -17.18 -5.36 26.44
C GLY A 395 -18.03 -4.10 26.62
N TYR A 396 -17.72 -3.01 25.93
CA TYR A 396 -18.61 -1.85 25.84
C TYR A 396 -19.59 -1.99 24.68
N GLN A 397 -20.75 -1.36 24.79
CA GLN A 397 -21.64 -1.14 23.67
C GLN A 397 -21.74 0.36 23.40
N TYR A 398 -21.49 0.76 22.16
CA TYR A 398 -21.71 2.14 21.75
C TYR A 398 -23.10 2.31 21.14
N PHE A 399 -23.67 3.50 21.32
CA PHE A 399 -24.99 3.88 20.82
C PHE A 399 -24.88 5.19 20.07
N ASP A 400 -25.29 5.20 18.80
CA ASP A 400 -25.55 6.45 18.08
C ASP A 400 -27.04 6.81 18.26
N TRP A 401 -27.70 7.35 17.24
CA TRP A 401 -29.12 7.71 17.28
C TRP A 401 -29.77 7.47 15.93
N ASN A 402 -31.10 7.32 15.88
CA ASN A 402 -31.82 7.26 14.61
C ASN A 402 -32.94 8.31 14.52
N CYS A 403 -33.01 9.19 15.52
CA CYS A 403 -33.86 10.35 15.55
C CYS A 403 -33.11 11.49 16.23
N ASP A 404 -32.92 12.59 15.52
CA ASP A 404 -32.22 13.77 16.05
C ASP A 404 -33.25 14.86 16.37
N SER A 405 -33.27 15.34 17.63
CA SER A 405 -34.09 16.48 18.02
C SER A 405 -33.61 17.78 17.39
N THR A 406 -32.36 17.81 16.91
CA THR A 406 -31.61 18.95 16.37
C THR A 406 -31.36 20.06 17.38
N ASP A 407 -31.48 19.78 18.68
CA ASP A 407 -31.23 20.77 19.73
C ASP A 407 -29.75 21.23 19.77
N ALA A 408 -28.82 20.44 19.23
CA ALA A 408 -27.42 20.80 19.04
C ALA A 408 -27.17 21.82 17.91
N SER A 409 -28.13 22.07 17.01
CA SER A 409 -27.96 23.00 15.87
C SER A 409 -27.80 24.47 16.26
N GLY A 410 -28.11 24.82 17.50
CA GLY A 410 -27.92 26.16 18.05
C GLY A 410 -28.38 26.25 19.51
N ASN A 411 -28.24 27.43 20.11
CA ASN A 411 -28.78 27.68 21.45
C ASN A 411 -30.23 28.18 21.34
N ASN A 412 -31.09 27.76 22.28
CA ASN A 412 -32.49 28.17 22.38
C ASN A 412 -33.34 27.88 21.10
N ILE A 413 -33.10 26.75 20.43
CA ILE A 413 -33.99 26.29 19.35
C ILE A 413 -35.42 26.16 19.89
N PRO A 414 -36.46 26.70 19.21
CA PRO A 414 -37.83 26.69 19.73
C PRO A 414 -38.31 25.28 20.06
N ALA A 415 -38.97 25.12 21.22
CA ALA A 415 -39.45 23.82 21.68
C ALA A 415 -40.36 23.11 20.67
N GLU A 416 -41.20 23.84 19.93
CA GLU A 416 -42.04 23.28 18.85
C GLU A 416 -41.23 22.63 17.73
N THR A 417 -40.05 23.18 17.41
CA THR A 417 -39.16 22.63 16.39
C THR A 417 -38.52 21.34 16.90
N LEU A 418 -38.10 21.34 18.16
CA LEU A 418 -37.56 20.14 18.81
C LEU A 418 -38.60 19.03 18.87
N VAL A 419 -39.84 19.33 19.27
CA VAL A 419 -40.94 18.35 19.27
C VAL A 419 -41.14 17.79 17.86
N LYS A 420 -41.24 18.64 16.84
CA LYS A 420 -41.44 18.20 15.45
C LYS A 420 -40.34 17.25 14.98
N ASN A 421 -39.07 17.57 15.25
CA ASN A 421 -37.94 16.78 14.78
C ASN A 421 -37.80 15.48 15.58
N ALA A 422 -37.92 15.56 16.91
CA ALA A 422 -37.86 14.40 17.80
C ALA A 422 -39.05 13.45 17.64
N THR A 423 -40.15 13.87 17.01
CA THR A 423 -41.33 13.04 16.73
C THR A 423 -41.45 12.56 15.28
N SER A 424 -40.38 12.74 14.48
CA SER A 424 -40.40 12.44 13.05
C SER A 424 -40.25 10.95 12.71
N SER A 425 -39.69 10.14 13.61
CA SER A 425 -39.44 8.72 13.37
C SER A 425 -40.66 7.86 13.66
N THR A 426 -40.88 6.84 12.83
CA THR A 426 -41.91 5.80 12.99
C THR A 426 -41.32 4.39 13.19
N ALA A 427 -40.00 4.30 13.40
CA ALA A 427 -39.30 3.04 13.62
C ALA A 427 -39.77 2.35 14.91
N GLN A 428 -39.67 1.02 14.99
CA GLN A 428 -40.07 0.30 16.21
C GLN A 428 -39.19 0.65 17.41
N HIS A 429 -37.89 0.82 17.19
CA HIS A 429 -36.93 1.25 18.19
C HIS A 429 -36.37 2.61 17.80
N ILE A 430 -36.59 3.61 18.65
CA ILE A 430 -36.18 4.99 18.39
C ILE A 430 -35.21 5.42 19.47
N ASN A 431 -33.97 5.74 19.08
CA ASN A 431 -33.00 6.40 19.95
C ASN A 431 -32.97 7.88 19.58
N ILE A 432 -33.51 8.71 20.47
CA ILE A 432 -33.64 10.16 20.27
C ILE A 432 -32.43 10.86 20.90
N LEU A 433 -31.64 11.56 20.08
CA LEU A 433 -30.56 12.43 20.55
C LEU A 433 -31.11 13.78 21.01
N MET A 434 -30.80 14.13 22.25
CA MET A 434 -31.01 15.43 22.88
C MET A 434 -29.80 15.74 23.76
N HIS A 435 -29.74 16.96 24.30
CA HIS A 435 -28.67 17.42 25.18
C HIS A 435 -29.26 18.07 26.43
N ASP A 436 -28.69 17.79 27.59
CA ASP A 436 -29.12 18.37 28.86
C ASP A 436 -28.12 19.41 29.40
N THR A 437 -27.37 20.11 28.55
CA THR A 437 -26.46 21.19 28.98
C THR A 437 -27.20 22.44 29.46
N ASP A 438 -26.51 23.35 30.17
CA ASP A 438 -27.08 24.62 30.66
C ASP A 438 -27.64 25.52 29.54
N ALA A 439 -27.25 25.30 28.27
CA ALA A 439 -27.75 26.06 27.13
C ALA A 439 -29.04 25.50 26.50
N LYS A 440 -29.52 24.34 26.96
CA LYS A 440 -30.60 23.55 26.33
C LYS A 440 -31.91 23.57 27.14
N GLY A 441 -32.29 24.75 27.64
CA GLY A 441 -33.55 24.91 28.37
C GLY A 441 -34.78 24.53 27.56
N THR A 442 -34.78 24.76 26.24
CA THR A 442 -35.90 24.41 25.36
C THR A 442 -36.08 22.90 25.16
N THR A 443 -35.04 22.10 25.40
CA THR A 443 -35.15 20.62 25.45
C THR A 443 -36.00 20.18 26.63
N VAL A 444 -35.87 20.85 27.78
CA VAL A 444 -36.73 20.62 28.96
C VAL A 444 -38.19 20.94 28.65
N ASP A 445 -38.43 22.03 27.93
CA ASP A 445 -39.78 22.47 27.55
C ASP A 445 -40.45 21.53 26.54
N ALA A 446 -39.68 20.96 25.60
CA ALA A 446 -40.18 20.06 24.55
C ALA A 446 -40.50 18.64 25.05
N LEU A 447 -39.76 18.15 26.05
CA LEU A 447 -39.79 16.77 26.51
C LEU A 447 -41.20 16.22 26.85
N PRO A 448 -42.10 16.97 27.55
CA PRO A 448 -43.45 16.50 27.85
C PRO A 448 -44.27 16.12 26.61
N ASP A 449 -44.14 16.87 25.51
CA ASP A 449 -44.95 16.65 24.31
C ASP A 449 -44.38 15.53 23.43
N ILE A 450 -43.05 15.36 23.41
CA ILE A 450 -42.38 14.18 22.83
C ILE A 450 -42.87 12.91 23.52
N ILE A 451 -42.91 12.90 24.86
CA ILE A 451 -43.38 11.74 25.63
C ILE A 451 -44.84 11.40 25.31
N LYS A 452 -45.72 12.40 25.31
CA LYS A 452 -47.16 12.20 24.97
C LYS A 452 -47.34 11.68 23.55
N HIS A 453 -46.59 12.21 22.59
CA HIS A 453 -46.71 11.84 21.18
C HIS A 453 -46.47 10.34 20.98
N TYR A 454 -45.30 9.84 21.41
CA TYR A 454 -44.97 8.43 21.21
C TYR A 454 -45.79 7.51 22.13
N ARG A 455 -46.14 7.94 23.34
CA ARG A 455 -47.05 7.16 24.18
C ARG A 455 -48.42 6.97 23.52
N SER A 456 -48.96 7.97 22.83
CA SER A 456 -50.23 7.84 22.10
C SER A 456 -50.17 6.83 20.95
N GLN A 457 -48.98 6.49 20.48
CA GLN A 457 -48.72 5.48 19.45
C GLN A 457 -48.31 4.11 20.00
N GLY A 458 -48.37 3.93 21.32
CA GLY A 458 -48.10 2.66 21.99
C GLY A 458 -46.62 2.38 22.29
N TYR A 459 -45.75 3.39 22.26
CA TYR A 459 -44.34 3.20 22.62
C TYR A 459 -44.16 3.15 24.15
N ALA A 460 -43.29 2.25 24.59
CA ALA A 460 -42.69 2.25 25.92
C ALA A 460 -41.48 3.21 25.97
N PHE A 461 -41.17 3.73 27.16
CA PHE A 461 -40.01 4.58 27.40
C PHE A 461 -39.05 3.89 28.35
N GLU A 462 -37.92 3.42 27.82
CA GLU A 462 -36.93 2.65 28.57
C GLU A 462 -35.56 3.32 28.52
N ALA A 463 -34.72 3.00 29.49
CA ALA A 463 -33.31 3.30 29.44
C ALA A 463 -32.58 2.21 28.62
N LEU A 464 -31.49 2.60 27.96
CA LEU A 464 -30.66 1.67 27.20
C LEU A 464 -30.05 0.62 28.12
N THR A 465 -29.96 -0.61 27.64
CA THR A 465 -29.11 -1.67 28.19
C THR A 465 -28.09 -2.08 27.14
N ILE A 466 -27.12 -2.93 27.51
CA ILE A 466 -26.09 -3.41 26.58
C ILE A 466 -26.71 -4.12 25.35
N ASP A 467 -27.88 -4.72 25.55
CA ASP A 467 -28.66 -5.45 24.56
C ASP A 467 -29.71 -4.58 23.86
N SER A 468 -29.83 -3.28 24.16
CA SER A 468 -30.76 -2.40 23.44
C SER A 468 -30.33 -2.22 21.97
N TYR A 469 -31.28 -1.82 21.11
CA TYR A 469 -31.00 -1.48 19.72
C TYR A 469 -30.02 -0.28 19.66
N PRO A 470 -28.81 -0.43 19.09
CA PRO A 470 -27.76 0.56 19.25
C PRO A 470 -27.78 1.71 18.24
N ALA A 471 -28.58 1.59 17.16
CA ALA A 471 -28.68 2.57 16.08
C ALA A 471 -27.32 2.98 15.46
N HIS A 472 -26.37 2.05 15.30
CA HIS A 472 -25.03 2.34 14.76
C HIS A 472 -25.09 3.03 13.40
N HIS A 473 -24.39 4.16 13.28
CA HIS A 473 -24.20 4.84 11.99
C HIS A 473 -23.11 4.15 11.16
N ALA A 474 -23.00 4.56 9.88
CA ALA A 474 -21.82 4.25 9.09
C ALA A 474 -20.59 4.96 9.65
N VAL A 475 -19.47 4.24 9.76
CA VAL A 475 -18.19 4.79 10.21
C VAL A 475 -17.53 5.53 9.05
N ASN A 476 -17.15 6.79 9.27
CA ASN A 476 -16.65 7.71 8.22
C ASN A 476 -15.18 8.12 8.40
N ASN A 477 -14.45 7.51 9.34
CA ASN A 477 -13.03 7.74 9.58
C ASN A 477 -12.25 6.42 9.73
#